data_AF-A0A353B1I3-F1
#
_entry.id   AF-A0A353B1I3-F1
#
_cell.length_a   1.000
_cell.length_b   1.000
_cell.length_c   1.000
_cell.angle_alpha   90.00
_cell.angle_beta   90.00
_cell.angle_gamma   90.00
#
_symmetry.space_group_name_H-M   'P 1'
#
loop_
_entity.id
_entity.type
_entity.pdbx_description
1 polymer ?
#
loop_
_entity_poly.entity_id
_entity_poly.type
_entity_poly.pdbx_seq_one_letter_code
_entity_poly.pdbx_strand_id
1 'polypeptide(L)'
;MANRNIDEILNEAAVTIQHIHRRPTLYIGSENVEYAAEMFDGMTWLAHHFWAMIQNRDEEFRDIHSATRALHQCSSQGFADAFRRHNPNADPRTVFEHVRRCWSQIDAELGIDLQETLEET
;
A
#
# COMPACT_ATOMS: atom_id res chain seq x y z
N MET A 1 21.49 23.19 8.53
CA MET A 1 20.52 22.10 8.38
C MET A 1 19.37 22.66 7.56
N ALA A 2 19.13 22.14 6.36
CA ALA A 2 18.04 22.63 5.52
C ALA A 2 16.71 22.30 6.21
N ASN A 3 15.90 23.33 6.50
CA ASN A 3 14.47 23.16 6.74
C ASN A 3 13.88 22.67 5.41
N ARG A 4 13.74 21.34 5.24
CA ARG A 4 12.85 20.82 4.21
C ARG A 4 11.44 21.33 4.54
N ASN A 5 10.76 21.87 3.54
CA ASN A 5 9.38 22.32 3.74
C ASN A 5 8.51 21.07 4.00
N ILE A 6 7.52 21.16 4.89
CA ILE A 6 6.60 20.04 5.19
C ILE A 6 5.93 19.55 3.89
N ASP A 7 5.63 20.47 2.97
CA ASP A 7 5.06 20.14 1.66
C ASP A 7 5.99 19.25 0.81
N GLU A 8 7.30 19.43 0.89
CA GLU A 8 8.27 18.58 0.17
C GLU A 8 8.29 17.17 0.77
N ILE A 9 8.24 17.06 2.11
CA ILE A 9 8.22 15.77 2.80
C ILE A 9 6.91 15.02 2.49
N LEU A 10 5.79 15.74 2.44
CA LEU A 10 4.49 15.20 2.06
C LEU A 10 4.49 14.68 0.61
N ASN A 11 5.04 15.47 -0.32
CA ASN A 11 5.17 15.07 -1.71
C ASN A 11 6.07 13.83 -1.86
N GLU A 12 7.23 13.79 -1.18
CA GLU A 12 8.12 12.63 -1.19
C GLU A 12 7.43 11.36 -0.64
N ALA A 13 6.60 11.49 0.40
CA ALA A 13 5.82 10.38 0.94
C ALA A 13 4.77 9.85 -0.05
N ALA A 14 4.01 10.74 -0.69
CA ALA A 14 3.03 10.37 -1.72
C ALA A 14 3.70 9.70 -2.93
N VAL A 15 4.81 10.28 -3.41
CA VAL A 15 5.63 9.71 -4.50
C VAL A 15 6.16 8.33 -4.13
N THR A 16 6.54 8.12 -2.87
CA THR A 16 7.00 6.80 -2.40
C THR A 16 5.89 5.75 -2.51
N ILE A 17 4.65 6.08 -2.12
CA ILE A 17 3.49 5.19 -2.27
C ILE A 17 3.26 4.87 -3.76
N GLN A 18 3.27 5.90 -4.63
CA GLN A 18 3.15 5.70 -6.08
C GLN A 18 4.24 4.77 -6.63
N HIS A 19 5.50 4.95 -6.21
CA HIS A 19 6.62 4.12 -6.66
C HIS A 19 6.49 2.67 -6.19
N ILE A 20 6.02 2.42 -4.98
CA ILE A 20 5.74 1.06 -4.49
C ILE A 20 4.72 0.37 -5.40
N HIS A 21 3.64 1.06 -5.78
CA HIS A 21 2.62 0.50 -6.67
C HIS A 21 3.10 0.31 -8.11
N ARG A 22 3.88 1.25 -8.66
CA ARG A 22 4.34 1.22 -10.05
C ARG A 22 5.52 0.28 -10.27
N ARG A 23 6.40 0.15 -9.27
CA ARG A 23 7.65 -0.62 -9.36
C ARG A 23 7.85 -1.50 -8.12
N PRO A 24 6.88 -2.38 -7.79
CA PRO A 24 6.92 -3.16 -6.56
C PRO A 24 8.19 -4.01 -6.45
N THR A 25 8.72 -4.54 -7.56
CA THR A 25 9.97 -5.31 -7.59
C THR A 25 11.20 -4.57 -7.06
N LEU A 26 11.23 -3.23 -7.08
CA LEU A 26 12.33 -2.46 -6.46
C LEU A 26 12.31 -2.54 -4.93
N TYR A 27 11.13 -2.79 -4.35
CA TYR A 27 10.91 -2.80 -2.90
C TYR A 27 10.84 -4.22 -2.34
N ILE A 28 10.26 -5.14 -3.11
CA ILE A 28 9.97 -6.52 -2.66
C ILE A 28 10.78 -7.58 -3.44
N GLY A 29 11.59 -7.18 -4.42
CA GLY A 29 12.43 -8.06 -5.23
C GLY A 29 11.69 -8.83 -6.33
N SER A 30 10.54 -9.44 -6.04
CA SER A 30 9.76 -10.23 -7.01
C SER A 30 8.27 -10.24 -6.69
N GLU A 31 7.43 -10.18 -7.73
CA GLU A 31 5.97 -10.29 -7.62
C GLU A 31 5.47 -11.75 -7.75
N ASN A 32 6.38 -12.71 -7.92
CA ASN A 32 6.05 -14.12 -8.24
C ASN A 32 6.53 -15.12 -7.18
N VAL A 33 7.00 -14.65 -6.02
CA VAL A 33 7.45 -15.50 -4.90
C VAL A 33 6.38 -15.58 -3.83
N GLU A 34 6.37 -16.68 -3.07
CA GLU A 34 5.30 -16.99 -2.10
C GLU A 34 5.01 -15.86 -1.11
N TYR A 35 6.05 -15.12 -0.70
CA TYR A 35 6.01 -14.05 0.30
C TYR A 35 5.91 -12.63 -0.32
N ALA A 36 5.72 -12.51 -1.64
CA ALA A 36 5.65 -11.23 -2.33
C ALA A 36 4.50 -10.35 -1.83
N ALA A 37 3.34 -10.97 -1.59
CA ALA A 37 2.14 -10.27 -1.18
C ALA A 37 2.28 -9.67 0.22
N GLU A 38 2.90 -10.39 1.14
CA GLU A 38 3.16 -9.96 2.52
C GLU A 38 4.22 -8.86 2.60
N MET A 39 5.29 -8.98 1.80
CA MET A 39 6.28 -7.91 1.70
C MET A 39 5.65 -6.63 1.15
N PHE A 40 4.82 -6.75 0.11
CA PHE A 40 4.11 -5.60 -0.46
C PHE A 40 3.15 -5.00 0.56
N ASP A 41 2.36 -5.82 1.26
CA ASP A 41 1.44 -5.39 2.31
C ASP A 41 2.16 -4.59 3.40
N GLY A 42 3.25 -5.14 3.94
CA GLY A 42 4.03 -4.48 4.99
C GLY A 42 4.70 -3.18 4.53
N MET A 43 5.29 -3.16 3.34
CA MET A 43 5.92 -1.94 2.79
C MET A 43 4.90 -0.84 2.53
N THR A 44 3.74 -1.21 2.01
CA THR A 44 2.68 -0.26 1.68
C THR A 44 2.05 0.30 2.96
N TRP A 45 1.85 -0.53 3.99
CA TRP A 45 1.45 -0.08 5.33
C TRP A 45 2.40 0.97 5.91
N LEU A 46 3.71 0.70 5.87
CA LEU A 46 4.71 1.62 6.44
C LEU A 46 4.70 2.98 5.71
N ALA A 47 4.63 2.95 4.39
CA ALA A 47 4.58 4.18 3.58
C ALA A 47 3.32 5.00 3.87
N HIS A 48 2.16 4.35 3.94
CA HIS A 48 0.89 4.99 4.25
C HIS A 48 0.83 5.54 5.67
N HIS A 49 1.30 4.78 6.65
CA HIS A 49 1.33 5.24 8.03
C HIS A 49 2.23 6.47 8.19
N PHE A 50 3.39 6.49 7.52
CA PHE A 50 4.26 7.66 7.49
C PHE A 50 3.59 8.88 6.85
N TRP A 51 2.97 8.70 5.69
CA TRP A 51 2.20 9.75 5.01
C TRP A 51 1.04 10.29 5.88
N ALA A 52 0.32 9.40 6.57
CA ALA A 52 -0.82 9.75 7.42
C ALA A 52 -0.36 10.52 8.67
N MET A 53 0.77 10.13 9.27
CA MET A 53 1.35 10.85 10.40
C MET A 53 1.71 12.30 10.05
N ILE A 54 2.33 12.55 8.89
CA ILE A 54 2.72 13.92 8.50
C ILE A 54 1.48 14.81 8.30
N GLN A 55 0.38 14.25 7.80
CA GLN A 55 -0.89 14.99 7.60
C GLN A 55 -1.81 15.01 8.82
N ASN A 56 -1.44 14.38 9.93
CA ASN A 56 -2.32 14.15 11.08
C ASN A 56 -3.62 13.40 10.70
N ARG A 57 -3.54 12.45 9.77
CA ARG A 57 -4.65 11.61 9.26
C ARG A 57 -4.52 10.13 9.69
N ASP A 58 -3.78 9.82 10.76
CA ASP A 58 -3.52 8.43 11.18
C ASP A 58 -4.81 7.67 11.54
N GLU A 59 -5.76 8.33 12.22
CA GLU A 59 -7.05 7.73 12.56
C GLU A 59 -7.86 7.39 11.31
N GLU A 60 -7.98 8.34 10.37
CA GLU A 60 -8.65 8.13 9.10
C GLU A 60 -8.03 6.98 8.29
N PHE A 61 -6.69 6.93 8.21
CA PHE A 61 -5.98 5.83 7.56
C PHE A 61 -6.31 4.48 8.20
N ARG A 62 -6.27 4.38 9.53
CA ARG A 62 -6.59 3.15 10.25
C ARG A 62 -8.04 2.71 10.03
N ASP A 63 -8.97 3.66 9.99
CA ASP A 63 -10.39 3.39 9.76
C ASP A 63 -10.62 2.86 8.34
N ILE A 64 -10.07 3.52 7.31
CA ILE A 64 -10.17 3.07 5.91
C ILE A 64 -9.52 1.69 5.73
N HIS A 65 -8.34 1.49 6.30
CA HIS A 65 -7.66 0.18 6.24
C HIS A 65 -8.49 -0.92 6.95
N SER A 66 -9.07 -0.61 8.11
CA SER A 66 -9.95 -1.54 8.84
C SER A 66 -11.23 -1.86 8.04
N ALA A 67 -11.86 -0.86 7.43
CA ALA A 67 -13.02 -1.03 6.57
C ALA A 67 -12.71 -1.89 5.35
N THR A 68 -11.56 -1.67 4.70
CA THR A 68 -11.08 -2.48 3.58
C THR A 68 -10.83 -3.92 4.01
N ARG A 69 -10.18 -4.16 5.16
CA ARG A 69 -9.99 -5.51 5.72
C ARG A 69 -11.32 -6.20 6.03
N ALA A 70 -12.32 -5.48 6.49
CA ALA A 70 -13.66 -6.02 6.71
C ALA A 70 -14.33 -6.43 5.39
N LEU A 71 -14.23 -5.59 4.34
CA LEU A 71 -14.75 -5.86 3.01
C LEU A 71 -14.17 -7.15 2.40
N HIS A 72 -12.87 -7.37 2.58
CA HIS A 72 -12.16 -8.57 2.10
C HIS A 72 -12.14 -9.72 3.10
N GLN A 73 -12.98 -9.67 4.14
CA GLN A 73 -13.17 -10.73 5.13
C GLN A 73 -11.88 -11.17 5.83
N CYS A 74 -10.95 -10.25 6.06
CA CYS A 74 -9.64 -10.58 6.60
C CYS A 74 -9.67 -11.08 8.04
N SER A 75 -10.71 -10.74 8.82
CA SER A 75 -10.77 -11.06 10.25
C SER A 75 -9.48 -10.59 10.95
N SER A 76 -8.78 -11.47 11.68
CA SER A 76 -7.48 -11.16 12.31
C SER A 76 -6.27 -11.28 11.37
N GLN A 77 -6.45 -11.76 10.14
CA GLN A 77 -5.37 -12.07 9.19
C GLN A 77 -5.02 -10.87 8.28
N GLY A 78 -3.86 -10.89 7.63
CA GLY A 78 -3.51 -9.96 6.56
C GLY A 78 -4.30 -10.23 5.27
N PHE A 79 -4.21 -9.33 4.27
CA PHE A 79 -4.93 -9.49 3.00
C PHE A 79 -4.56 -10.80 2.28
N ALA A 80 -3.27 -11.13 2.25
CA ALA A 80 -2.76 -12.34 1.57
C ALA A 80 -3.35 -13.63 2.18
N ASP A 81 -3.24 -13.78 3.49
CA ASP A 81 -3.73 -14.97 4.22
C ASP A 81 -5.23 -15.15 4.09
N ALA A 82 -5.98 -14.05 4.23
CA ALA A 82 -7.42 -14.05 4.06
C ALA A 82 -7.85 -14.49 2.66
N PHE A 83 -7.13 -14.02 1.63
CA PHE A 83 -7.37 -14.41 0.25
C PHE A 83 -7.03 -15.89 0.00
N ARG A 84 -5.87 -16.36 0.50
CA ARG A 84 -5.45 -17.76 0.37
C ARG A 84 -6.41 -18.73 1.06
N ARG A 85 -7.01 -18.36 2.20
CA ARG A 85 -8.01 -19.18 2.87
C ARG A 85 -9.20 -19.52 1.97
N HIS A 86 -9.64 -18.58 1.14
CA HIS A 86 -10.73 -18.76 0.20
C HIS A 86 -10.26 -19.26 -1.18
N ASN A 87 -8.96 -19.17 -1.47
CA ASN A 87 -8.35 -19.54 -2.74
C ASN A 87 -7.05 -20.34 -2.51
N PRO A 88 -7.11 -21.56 -1.97
CA PRO A 88 -5.93 -22.30 -1.49
C PRO A 88 -4.93 -22.68 -2.61
N ASN A 89 -5.37 -22.67 -3.87
CA ASN A 89 -4.56 -23.01 -5.03
C ASN A 89 -4.16 -21.78 -5.87
N ALA A 90 -4.41 -20.55 -5.37
CA ALA A 90 -3.98 -19.35 -6.06
C ALA A 90 -2.46 -19.30 -6.13
N ASP A 91 -1.93 -19.03 -7.32
CA ASP A 91 -0.49 -18.81 -7.49
C ASP A 91 -0.05 -17.50 -6.78
N PRO A 92 1.25 -17.35 -6.46
CA PRO A 92 1.75 -16.18 -5.75
C PRO A 92 1.44 -14.84 -6.44
N ARG A 93 1.43 -14.83 -7.77
CA ARG A 93 1.16 -13.62 -8.57
C ARG A 93 -0.28 -13.17 -8.37
N THR A 94 -1.22 -14.10 -8.39
CA THR A 94 -2.64 -13.84 -8.15
C THR A 94 -2.88 -13.29 -6.74
N VAL A 95 -2.22 -13.84 -5.71
CA VAL A 95 -2.32 -13.33 -4.34
C VAL A 95 -1.75 -11.91 -4.26
N PHE A 96 -0.58 -11.67 -4.87
CA PHE A 96 0.04 -10.35 -4.93
C PHE A 96 -0.89 -9.30 -5.59
N GLU A 97 -1.49 -9.63 -6.74
CA GLU A 97 -2.41 -8.72 -7.43
C GLU A 97 -3.67 -8.40 -6.62
N HIS A 98 -4.15 -9.37 -5.83
CA HIS A 98 -5.25 -9.13 -4.90
C HIS A 98 -4.86 -8.14 -3.79
N VAL A 99 -3.72 -8.35 -3.13
CA VAL A 99 -3.24 -7.44 -2.09
C VAL A 99 -3.00 -6.03 -2.66
N ARG A 100 -2.37 -5.93 -3.82
CA ARG A 100 -2.18 -4.65 -4.53
C ARG A 100 -3.51 -3.95 -4.81
N ARG A 101 -4.55 -4.70 -5.20
CA ARG A 101 -5.89 -4.14 -5.43
C ARG A 101 -6.52 -3.61 -4.14
N CYS A 102 -6.35 -4.30 -3.01
CA CYS A 102 -6.84 -3.82 -1.71
C CYS A 102 -6.19 -2.49 -1.34
N TRP A 103 -4.87 -2.38 -1.52
CA TRP A 103 -4.15 -1.13 -1.30
C TRP A 103 -4.57 -0.01 -2.26
N SER A 104 -4.79 -0.31 -3.55
CA SER A 104 -5.32 0.68 -4.49
C SER A 104 -6.74 1.19 -4.14
N GLN A 105 -7.53 0.43 -3.38
CA GLN A 105 -8.80 0.93 -2.84
C GLN A 105 -8.56 1.89 -1.68
N ILE A 106 -7.62 1.56 -0.78
CA ILE A 106 -7.20 2.45 0.32
C ILE A 106 -6.64 3.76 -0.23
N ASP A 107 -5.77 3.70 -1.24
CA ASP A 107 -5.21 4.87 -1.93
C ASP A 107 -6.32 5.80 -2.45
N ALA A 108 -7.33 5.21 -3.11
CA ALA A 108 -8.45 5.94 -3.68
C ALA A 108 -9.32 6.63 -2.61
N GLU A 109 -9.57 5.95 -1.48
CA GLU A 109 -10.32 6.53 -0.35
C GLU A 109 -9.53 7.64 0.36
N LEU A 110 -8.21 7.51 0.44
CA LEU A 110 -7.33 8.55 1.03
C LEU A 110 -7.09 9.76 0.11
N GLY A 111 -7.45 9.63 -1.17
CA GLY A 111 -7.20 10.65 -2.19
C GLY A 111 -5.74 10.70 -2.65
N ILE A 112 -5.01 9.58 -2.55
CA ILE A 112 -3.63 9.45 -3.05
C ILE A 112 -3.70 9.09 -4.53
N ASP A 113 -3.29 10.02 -5.40
CA ASP A 113 -3.29 9.76 -6.83
C ASP A 113 -2.12 8.84 -7.21
N LEU A 114 -2.45 7.65 -7.74
CA LEU A 114 -1.47 6.71 -8.27
C LEU A 114 -1.04 7.02 -9.73
N GLN A 115 -1.68 8.00 -10.39
CA GLN A 115 -1.47 8.37 -11.79
C GLN A 115 -0.68 9.65 -12.01
N GLU A 116 -0.40 10.44 -10.98
CA GLU A 116 0.40 11.66 -11.14
C GLU A 116 1.79 11.32 -11.69
N THR A 117 2.07 11.79 -12.90
CA THR A 117 3.39 11.72 -13.52
C THR A 117 4.24 12.79 -12.87
N LEU A 118 5.38 12.40 -12.28
CA LEU A 118 6.45 13.34 -12.01
C LEU A 118 6.86 13.94 -13.36
N GLU A 119 6.44 15.18 -13.63
CA GLU A 119 7.10 15.98 -14.65
C GLU A 119 8.57 16.07 -14.22
N GLU A 120 9.47 15.51 -15.03
CA GLU A 120 10.90 15.56 -14.80
C GLU A 120 11.34 17.03 -14.73
N THR A 121 11.50 17.57 -13.52
CA THR A 121 12.20 18.84 -13.25
C THR A 121 13.70 18.65 -13.15
#